data_AF-A0A9P5CW84-F1
#
_entry.id   AF-A0A9P5CW84-F1
#
_cell.length_a   1.000
_cell.length_b   1.000
_cell.length_c   1.000
_cell.angle_alpha   90.00
_cell.angle_beta   90.00
_cell.angle_gamma   90.00
#
_symmetry.space_group_name_H-M   'P 1'
#
loop_
_entity.id
_entity.type
_entity.pdbx_description
1 polymer ?
#
loop_
_entity_poly.entity_id
_entity_poly.type
_entity_poly.pdbx_seq_one_letter_code
_entity_poly.pdbx_strand_id
1 'polypeptide(L)'
;MMLSRLLPAFLLRPLGLSSPIRRTIRSPTPCKPFLTADDLPRASRRFLATKLTPAVSGDVHTSPTPRLVAEGDVLLSSSQVGDLFAGRFPTDCDRDVLVFKGLSQRDWLGIVQGFRRSLSGREGKPSGYLVYGGFHTTSILRAPPSNIHDALIGNIVNLVLNTLKQATRDDDKYLFHFMVNTSTSSRDKTASMKIPDIRIARRERATPRGKIPRDEIIFVAEIGFTEGSSHLEKSIKQWFKVMPEVKVAFLVKLDERPRFNSKRAFSYLPDYVIKNPSAYTNANTAASINNKGMAEVHGVSFVGSITAYLEIWTRGSDGNAGLSGERIKFYDSFQILNPPRLELDMTAFGFSSDQRQHEKLTIDWKEWEEALRGQTGELACKRFFSVIHKFCMTETEGSETKSSQ
;
A
#
# COMPACT_ATOMS: atom_id res chain seq x y z
N MET A 1 -78.81 -4.57 13.21
CA MET A 1 -79.03 -5.52 12.11
C MET A 1 -78.05 -5.15 11.01
N MET A 2 -76.97 -5.92 10.82
CA MET A 2 -76.87 -7.07 9.90
C MET A 2 -77.12 -6.73 8.42
N LEU A 3 -76.16 -7.20 7.60
CA LEU A 3 -76.20 -7.50 6.17
C LEU A 3 -76.14 -6.30 5.20
N SER A 4 -75.51 -6.36 4.02
CA SER A 4 -74.44 -7.14 3.37
C SER A 4 -74.61 -6.93 1.84
N ARG A 5 -73.55 -7.24 1.07
CA ARG A 5 -73.53 -7.66 -0.36
C ARG A 5 -73.45 -6.53 -1.40
N LEU A 6 -72.73 -6.64 -2.53
CA LEU A 6 -71.86 -7.68 -3.11
C LEU A 6 -71.06 -7.07 -4.30
N LEU A 7 -69.86 -7.61 -4.56
CA LEU A 7 -68.98 -7.44 -5.73
C LEU A 7 -69.64 -7.90 -7.06
N PRO A 8 -69.06 -7.59 -8.25
CA PRO A 8 -68.08 -8.48 -8.93
C PRO A 8 -67.04 -7.69 -9.78
N ALA A 9 -66.00 -8.20 -10.45
CA ALA A 9 -65.27 -9.47 -10.50
C ALA A 9 -63.93 -9.22 -11.24
N PHE A 10 -62.94 -10.05 -10.91
CA PHE A 10 -61.65 -10.22 -11.58
C PHE A 10 -61.76 -11.00 -12.89
N LEU A 11 -60.96 -10.63 -13.90
CA LEU A 11 -60.38 -11.52 -14.92
C LEU A 11 -58.93 -11.02 -15.19
N LEU A 12 -57.90 -11.73 -14.70
CA LEU A 12 -57.06 -12.73 -15.40
C LEU A 12 -55.75 -12.15 -15.98
N ARG A 13 -54.61 -12.69 -15.49
CA ARG A 13 -53.22 -12.51 -15.96
C ARG A 13 -52.96 -13.30 -17.27
N PRO A 14 -51.81 -13.09 -17.96
CA PRO A 14 -50.59 -13.90 -17.69
C PRO A 14 -49.29 -13.04 -17.65
N LEU A 15 -48.37 -13.23 -16.69
CA LEU A 15 -47.11 -14.00 -16.76
C LEU A 15 -46.20 -13.69 -17.97
N GLY A 16 -44.99 -13.15 -17.70
CA GLY A 16 -43.91 -13.07 -18.68
C GLY A 16 -42.69 -12.24 -18.26
N LEU A 17 -41.69 -12.95 -17.72
CA LEU A 17 -40.24 -12.68 -17.81
C LEU A 17 -39.57 -11.66 -16.88
N SER A 18 -38.75 -12.24 -16.01
CA SER A 18 -37.66 -11.69 -15.22
C SER A 18 -36.57 -11.02 -16.06
N SER A 19 -36.04 -9.89 -15.59
CA SER A 19 -34.71 -9.38 -15.97
C SER A 19 -33.98 -8.92 -14.71
N PRO A 20 -32.73 -9.35 -14.45
CA PRO A 20 -31.97 -8.89 -13.30
C PRO A 20 -31.44 -7.47 -13.58
N ILE A 21 -31.76 -6.56 -12.68
CA ILE A 21 -31.24 -5.19 -12.68
C ILE A 21 -29.73 -5.25 -12.48
N ARG A 22 -28.98 -5.07 -13.57
CA ARG A 22 -27.54 -4.81 -13.58
C ARG A 22 -27.34 -3.41 -12.98
N ARG A 23 -27.01 -3.32 -11.68
CA ARG A 23 -26.59 -2.06 -11.07
C ARG A 23 -25.19 -1.71 -11.59
N THR A 24 -25.15 -0.89 -12.63
CA THR A 24 -23.94 -0.17 -13.06
C THR A 24 -23.66 0.94 -12.06
N ILE A 25 -22.63 0.77 -11.23
CA ILE A 25 -22.09 1.83 -10.39
C ILE A 25 -21.34 2.79 -11.32
N ARG A 26 -21.89 3.97 -11.55
CA ARG A 26 -21.16 5.08 -12.17
C ARG A 26 -20.03 5.50 -11.22
N SER A 27 -18.83 5.62 -11.77
CA SER A 27 -17.64 6.11 -11.07
C SER A 27 -17.82 7.54 -10.56
N PRO A 28 -17.28 7.89 -9.38
CA PRO A 28 -17.07 9.29 -9.04
C PRO A 28 -15.89 9.85 -9.86
N THR A 29 -16.05 11.10 -10.28
CA THR A 29 -15.07 11.91 -11.03
C THR A 29 -13.68 11.89 -10.36
N PRO A 30 -12.58 11.73 -11.13
CA PRO A 30 -11.24 11.78 -10.58
C PRO A 30 -10.90 13.20 -10.08
N CYS A 31 -10.48 13.30 -8.82
CA CYS A 31 -9.89 14.52 -8.28
C CYS A 31 -8.64 14.90 -9.08
N LYS A 32 -8.65 16.08 -9.69
CA LYS A 32 -7.49 16.67 -10.39
C LYS A 32 -6.33 16.87 -9.39
N PRO A 33 -5.09 16.51 -9.75
CA PRO A 33 -3.91 16.94 -9.01
C PRO A 33 -3.63 18.42 -9.28
N PHE A 34 -3.73 19.24 -8.23
CA PHE A 34 -3.28 20.64 -8.26
C PHE A 34 -1.77 20.69 -8.06
N LEU A 35 -1.00 20.80 -9.14
CA LEU A 35 0.38 21.28 -9.13
C LEU A 35 0.59 22.15 -10.38
N THR A 36 0.23 23.42 -10.30
CA THR A 36 0.77 24.46 -11.18
C THR A 36 2.14 24.85 -10.66
N ALA A 37 3.19 24.44 -11.35
CA ALA A 37 4.55 24.93 -11.15
C ALA A 37 4.81 25.98 -12.23
N ASP A 38 4.55 27.25 -11.91
CA ASP A 38 5.11 28.37 -12.64
C ASP A 38 6.01 29.18 -11.68
N ASP A 39 7.08 29.68 -12.28
CA ASP A 39 8.02 30.70 -11.82
C ASP A 39 9.25 30.31 -10.95
N LEU A 40 10.41 30.35 -11.65
CA LEU A 40 11.76 30.82 -11.24
C LEU A 40 12.82 29.75 -10.84
N PRO A 41 14.13 30.06 -10.99
CA PRO A 41 14.85 30.18 -12.24
C PRO A 41 15.99 29.15 -12.37
N ARG A 42 16.30 28.82 -13.62
CA ARG A 42 17.30 27.86 -14.08
C ARG A 42 18.73 28.35 -13.78
N ALA A 43 19.36 27.83 -12.73
CA ALA A 43 20.80 27.99 -12.50
C ALA A 43 21.57 26.77 -13.05
N SER A 44 22.05 26.91 -14.29
CA SER A 44 23.04 26.03 -14.90
C SER A 44 24.39 26.20 -14.20
N ARG A 45 24.94 25.13 -13.61
CA ARG A 45 26.37 25.05 -13.30
C ARG A 45 26.95 23.77 -13.88
N ARG A 46 27.61 23.94 -15.03
CA ARG A 46 28.61 23.02 -15.57
C ARG A 46 29.70 22.77 -14.51
N PHE A 47 30.02 21.51 -14.26
CA PHE A 47 31.31 21.16 -13.70
C PHE A 47 32.08 20.25 -14.66
N LEU A 48 33.33 20.66 -14.84
CA LEU A 48 34.31 20.23 -15.83
C LEU A 48 34.72 18.77 -15.63
N ALA A 49 34.69 18.03 -16.73
CA ALA A 49 35.34 16.74 -16.87
C ALA A 49 36.86 16.92 -16.74
N THR A 50 37.47 16.30 -15.72
CA THR A 50 38.92 16.11 -15.67
C THR A 50 39.24 14.72 -16.21
N LYS A 51 39.99 14.71 -17.32
CA LYS A 51 40.56 13.53 -17.97
C LYS A 51 41.53 12.82 -17.02
N LEU A 52 41.44 11.50 -16.94
CA LEU A 52 42.55 10.61 -16.57
C LEU A 52 42.76 9.62 -17.71
N THR A 53 44.02 9.49 -18.12
CA THR A 53 44.54 8.70 -19.25
C THR A 53 44.58 7.19 -18.95
N PRO A 54 44.65 6.33 -19.98
CA PRO A 54 44.28 4.92 -19.90
C PRO A 54 45.42 4.02 -19.41
N ALA A 55 45.10 3.04 -18.58
CA ALA A 55 45.96 1.90 -18.31
C ALA A 55 45.45 0.68 -19.11
N VAL A 56 46.40 0.03 -19.78
CA VAL A 56 46.24 -1.06 -20.74
C VAL A 56 46.00 -2.40 -20.02
N SER A 57 45.04 -3.15 -20.56
CA SER A 57 44.91 -4.62 -20.68
C SER A 57 45.43 -5.52 -19.55
N GLY A 58 44.52 -6.34 -19.01
CA GLY A 58 44.87 -7.62 -18.39
C GLY A 58 43.99 -7.97 -17.20
N ASP A 59 42.76 -8.39 -17.47
CA ASP A 59 42.10 -9.54 -16.86
C ASP A 59 40.59 -9.38 -16.95
N VAL A 60 39.98 -10.31 -17.67
CA VAL A 60 38.54 -10.59 -17.59
C VAL A 60 38.31 -11.19 -16.20
N HIS A 61 38.24 -10.31 -15.20
CA HIS A 61 37.54 -10.63 -13.97
C HIS A 61 36.06 -10.79 -14.35
N THR A 62 35.68 -12.03 -14.64
CA THR A 62 34.32 -12.49 -14.43
C THR A 62 34.01 -12.24 -12.96
N SER A 63 33.52 -11.04 -12.67
CA SER A 63 32.98 -10.72 -11.35
C SER A 63 31.94 -11.80 -11.07
N PRO A 64 32.10 -12.61 -10.01
CA PRO A 64 31.09 -13.60 -9.68
C PRO A 64 29.83 -12.81 -9.42
N THR A 65 28.83 -12.97 -10.30
CA THR A 65 27.56 -12.29 -10.13
C THR A 65 27.05 -12.67 -8.74
N PRO A 66 26.77 -11.70 -7.84
CA PRO A 66 26.42 -12.03 -6.47
C PRO A 66 25.18 -12.93 -6.49
N ARG A 67 25.35 -14.19 -6.08
CA ARG A 67 24.25 -15.15 -5.99
C ARG A 67 23.53 -14.89 -4.68
N LEU A 68 22.36 -14.26 -4.78
CA LEU A 68 21.47 -14.09 -3.64
C LEU A 68 20.49 -15.26 -3.60
N VAL A 69 20.44 -15.95 -2.45
CA VAL A 69 19.49 -17.04 -2.19
C VAL A 69 18.54 -16.59 -1.08
N ALA A 70 17.25 -16.54 -1.41
CA ALA A 70 16.20 -16.27 -0.43
C ALA A 70 15.69 -17.58 0.21
N GLU A 71 15.07 -17.46 1.37
CA GLU A 71 14.53 -18.55 2.18
C GLU A 71 13.60 -19.47 1.37
N GLY A 72 13.71 -20.77 1.60
CA GLY A 72 13.11 -21.80 0.75
C GLY A 72 13.87 -21.98 -0.56
N ASP A 73 15.20 -21.83 -0.51
CA ASP A 73 16.17 -22.09 -1.58
C ASP A 73 15.85 -21.41 -2.92
N VAL A 74 15.29 -20.21 -2.84
CA VAL A 74 14.96 -19.43 -4.03
C VAL A 74 16.20 -18.72 -4.53
N LEU A 75 16.73 -19.24 -5.63
CA LEU A 75 17.84 -18.64 -6.34
C LEU A 75 17.33 -17.50 -7.22
N LEU A 76 17.81 -16.28 -6.98
CA LEU A 76 17.43 -15.13 -7.80
C LEU A 76 18.24 -15.09 -9.10
N SER A 77 17.59 -14.70 -10.19
CA SER A 77 18.27 -14.45 -11.47
C SER A 77 19.17 -13.21 -11.37
N SER A 78 20.16 -13.09 -12.27
CA SER A 78 21.04 -11.91 -12.31
C SER A 78 20.27 -10.59 -12.48
N SER A 79 19.16 -10.62 -13.23
CA SER A 79 18.25 -9.48 -13.39
C SER A 79 17.58 -9.11 -12.07
N GLN A 80 17.07 -10.10 -11.35
CA GLN A 80 16.41 -9.90 -10.05
C GLN A 80 17.37 -9.35 -9.01
N VAL A 81 18.60 -9.86 -8.99
CA VAL A 81 19.67 -9.33 -8.13
C VAL A 81 19.96 -7.87 -8.50
N GLY A 82 20.09 -7.56 -9.78
CA GLY A 82 20.28 -6.21 -10.29
C GLY A 82 19.18 -5.23 -9.85
N ASP A 83 17.92 -5.66 -9.88
CA ASP A 83 16.79 -4.87 -9.38
C ASP A 83 16.92 -4.55 -7.90
N LEU A 84 17.28 -5.53 -7.06
CA LEU A 84 17.46 -5.31 -5.62
C LEU A 84 18.55 -4.29 -5.30
N PHE A 85 19.70 -4.35 -5.99
CA PHE A 85 20.78 -3.36 -5.85
C PHE A 85 20.38 -1.98 -6.40
N ALA A 86 19.46 -1.92 -7.35
CA ALA A 86 18.87 -0.68 -7.84
C ALA A 86 17.74 -0.13 -6.95
N GLY A 87 17.42 -0.82 -5.84
CA GLY A 87 16.35 -0.42 -4.93
C GLY A 87 14.95 -0.76 -5.43
N ARG A 88 14.82 -1.77 -6.29
CA ARG A 88 13.56 -2.24 -6.81
C ARG A 88 13.26 -3.66 -6.34
N PHE A 89 12.00 -3.95 -6.04
CA PHE A 89 11.59 -5.35 -5.92
C PHE A 89 11.49 -5.97 -7.33
N PRO A 90 11.98 -7.20 -7.54
CA PRO A 90 12.01 -7.76 -8.88
C PRO A 90 10.60 -7.99 -9.45
N THR A 91 10.38 -7.54 -10.68
CA THR A 91 9.06 -7.54 -11.33
C THR A 91 8.60 -8.93 -11.76
N ASP A 92 9.55 -9.83 -12.04
CA ASP A 92 9.34 -11.21 -12.49
C ASP A 92 9.34 -12.24 -11.34
N CYS A 93 9.54 -11.81 -10.09
CA CYS A 93 9.52 -12.71 -8.94
C CYS A 93 8.08 -13.12 -8.59
N ASP A 94 7.81 -14.43 -8.52
CA ASP A 94 6.46 -14.93 -8.15
C ASP A 94 6.16 -14.81 -6.63
N ARG A 95 7.09 -14.24 -5.84
CA ARG A 95 6.92 -13.99 -4.39
C ARG A 95 6.70 -12.51 -4.11
N ASP A 96 6.02 -12.25 -3.00
CA ASP A 96 5.80 -10.91 -2.45
C ASP A 96 6.78 -10.54 -1.33
N VAL A 97 7.51 -11.52 -0.81
CA VAL A 97 8.52 -11.34 0.23
C VAL A 97 9.73 -12.20 -0.10
N LEU A 98 10.91 -11.57 -0.07
CA LEU A 98 12.21 -12.22 -0.19
C LEU A 98 12.92 -12.09 1.16
N VAL A 99 13.10 -13.22 1.84
CA VAL A 99 13.85 -13.27 3.10
C VAL A 99 15.23 -13.83 2.80
N PHE A 100 16.29 -13.07 3.02
CA PHE A 100 17.66 -13.52 2.86
C PHE A 100 18.23 -13.89 4.23
N LYS A 101 18.89 -15.05 4.33
CA LYS A 101 19.64 -15.48 5.51
C LYS A 101 21.12 -15.55 5.14
N GLY A 102 21.99 -14.99 5.98
CA GLY A 102 23.45 -15.05 5.78
C GLY A 102 23.97 -14.21 4.60
N LEU A 103 23.43 -13.00 4.36
CA LEU A 103 24.00 -12.10 3.36
C LEU A 103 25.42 -11.70 3.75
N SER A 104 26.29 -11.52 2.75
CA SER A 104 27.56 -10.83 2.98
C SER A 104 27.27 -9.38 3.38
N GLN A 105 28.16 -8.78 4.19
CA GLN A 105 28.05 -7.37 4.56
C GLN A 105 28.03 -6.45 3.32
N ARG A 106 28.77 -6.82 2.27
CA ARG A 106 28.83 -6.10 0.99
C ARG A 106 27.46 -6.10 0.30
N ASP A 107 26.83 -7.26 0.16
CA ASP A 107 25.54 -7.38 -0.52
C ASP A 107 24.44 -6.68 0.27
N TRP A 108 24.43 -6.84 1.59
CA TRP A 108 23.51 -6.14 2.47
C TRP A 108 23.63 -4.61 2.31
N LEU A 109 24.84 -4.07 2.35
CA LEU A 109 25.08 -2.64 2.17
C LEU A 109 24.62 -2.15 0.79
N GLY A 110 24.89 -2.92 -0.27
CA GLY A 110 24.48 -2.56 -1.62
C GLY A 110 22.96 -2.52 -1.79
N ILE A 111 22.24 -3.52 -1.27
CA ILE A 111 20.76 -3.54 -1.27
C ILE A 111 20.22 -2.35 -0.47
N VAL A 112 20.72 -2.13 0.75
CA VAL A 112 20.30 -1.00 1.60
C VAL A 112 20.53 0.33 0.90
N GLN A 113 21.65 0.51 0.23
CA GLN A 113 21.96 1.74 -0.51
C GLN A 113 21.05 1.93 -1.72
N GLY A 114 20.74 0.86 -2.46
CA GLY A 114 19.79 0.87 -3.57
C GLY A 114 18.42 1.40 -3.13
N PHE A 115 17.83 0.78 -2.11
CA PHE A 115 16.52 1.18 -1.59
C PHE A 115 16.53 2.59 -0.98
N ARG A 116 17.60 2.97 -0.25
CA ARG A 116 17.75 4.35 0.25
C ARG A 116 17.76 5.39 -0.87
N ARG A 117 18.45 5.11 -1.99
CA ARG A 117 18.48 6.00 -3.16
C ARG A 117 17.11 6.07 -3.84
N SER A 118 16.43 4.94 -4.03
CA SER A 118 15.08 4.89 -4.59
C SER A 118 14.10 5.75 -3.78
N LEU A 119 14.14 5.68 -2.46
CA LEU A 119 13.29 6.45 -1.55
C LEU A 119 13.62 7.96 -1.49
N SER A 120 14.75 8.38 -2.08
CA SER A 120 15.19 9.79 -2.12
C SER A 120 14.87 10.51 -3.44
N GLY A 121 14.41 9.77 -4.46
CA GLY A 121 13.99 10.33 -5.75
C GLY A 121 12.60 10.98 -5.66
N ARG A 122 12.37 12.07 -6.43
CA ARG A 122 11.11 12.84 -6.40
C ARG A 122 9.91 12.16 -7.08
N GLU A 123 10.09 11.08 -7.86
CA GLU A 123 9.06 10.67 -8.84
C GLU A 123 8.66 9.19 -8.86
N GLY A 124 9.20 8.33 -7.97
CA GLY A 124 8.85 6.90 -7.97
C GLY A 124 8.28 6.42 -6.64
N LYS A 125 7.07 5.84 -6.63
CA LYS A 125 6.64 4.98 -5.52
C LYS A 125 7.65 3.81 -5.42
N PRO A 126 8.17 3.48 -4.22
CA PRO A 126 9.09 2.35 -4.08
C PRO A 126 8.40 1.07 -4.55
N SER A 127 9.11 0.20 -5.27
CA SER A 127 8.59 -1.11 -5.67
C SER A 127 8.84 -2.20 -4.62
N GLY A 128 9.63 -1.88 -3.59
CA GLY A 128 9.89 -2.74 -2.44
C GLY A 128 10.20 -1.97 -1.17
N TYR A 129 10.05 -2.64 -0.02
CA TYR A 129 10.45 -2.14 1.28
C TYR A 129 11.43 -3.10 1.92
N LEU A 130 12.51 -2.55 2.47
CA LEU A 130 13.43 -3.30 3.29
C LEU A 130 12.83 -3.39 4.70
N VAL A 131 12.40 -4.58 5.08
CA VAL A 131 11.95 -4.90 6.44
C VAL A 131 13.14 -5.43 7.22
N TYR A 132 13.42 -4.72 8.30
CA TYR A 132 14.56 -4.90 9.21
C TYR A 132 15.10 -6.32 9.28
N GLY A 133 16.42 -6.40 9.11
CA GLY A 133 17.27 -7.27 9.89
C GLY A 133 18.75 -7.02 9.54
N GLY A 134 19.65 -7.51 10.39
CA GLY A 134 21.09 -7.37 10.16
C GLY A 134 21.54 -8.11 8.89
N PHE A 135 22.82 -8.03 8.54
CA PHE A 135 23.35 -8.79 7.40
C PHE A 135 23.07 -10.31 7.52
N HIS A 136 22.88 -10.82 8.74
CA HIS A 136 22.49 -12.23 8.97
C HIS A 136 21.04 -12.57 8.55
N THR A 137 20.11 -11.62 8.50
CA THR A 137 18.72 -11.87 8.08
C THR A 137 18.12 -10.58 7.57
N THR A 138 17.75 -10.48 6.29
CA THR A 138 17.13 -9.27 5.72
C THR A 138 15.90 -9.65 4.92
N SER A 139 14.77 -8.98 5.16
CA SER A 139 13.56 -9.20 4.37
C SER A 139 13.33 -8.01 3.44
N ILE A 140 13.06 -8.30 2.18
CA ILE A 140 12.62 -7.31 1.20
C ILE A 140 11.20 -7.69 0.84
N LEU A 141 10.29 -6.76 1.01
CA LEU A 141 8.89 -6.93 0.70
C LEU A 141 8.63 -6.23 -0.61
N ARG A 142 7.81 -6.82 -1.47
CA ARG A 142 7.24 -6.11 -2.60
C ARG A 142 6.40 -5.00 -2.00
N ALA A 143 6.68 -3.76 -2.38
CA ALA A 143 5.82 -2.66 -1.99
C ALA A 143 4.47 -2.99 -2.61
N PRO A 144 3.37 -3.07 -1.85
CA PRO A 144 2.09 -3.30 -2.46
C PRO A 144 1.71 -2.02 -3.19
N PRO A 145 1.73 -1.95 -4.54
CA PRO A 145 1.06 -0.86 -5.21
C PRO A 145 -0.36 -1.36 -5.42
N SER A 146 -1.10 -1.57 -4.33
CA SER A 146 -2.49 -1.94 -4.42
C SER A 146 -3.32 -0.69 -4.19
N ASN A 147 -4.23 -0.43 -5.10
CA ASN A 147 -5.29 0.57 -4.99
C ASN A 147 -5.95 0.57 -3.61
N ILE A 148 -6.08 -0.64 -3.05
CA ILE A 148 -6.60 -0.90 -1.71
C ILE A 148 -5.70 -0.28 -0.61
N HIS A 149 -4.37 -0.45 -0.71
CA HIS A 149 -3.40 0.12 0.21
C HIS A 149 -3.43 1.66 0.16
N ASP A 150 -3.41 2.24 -1.05
CA ASP A 150 -3.48 3.69 -1.25
C ASP A 150 -4.76 4.32 -0.68
N ALA A 151 -5.92 3.65 -0.86
CA ALA A 151 -7.17 4.15 -0.30
C ALA A 151 -7.21 4.11 1.23
N LEU A 152 -6.65 3.06 1.85
CA LEU A 152 -6.53 3.02 3.31
C LEU A 152 -5.58 4.10 3.83
N ILE A 153 -4.47 4.37 3.13
CA ILE A 153 -3.59 5.51 3.46
C ILE A 153 -4.40 6.80 3.47
N GLY A 154 -5.15 7.07 2.39
CA GLY A 154 -5.97 8.26 2.25
C GLY A 154 -6.99 8.40 3.40
N ASN A 155 -7.74 7.34 3.67
CA ASN A 155 -8.76 7.34 4.72
C ASN A 155 -8.16 7.54 6.12
N ILE A 156 -7.08 6.85 6.45
CA ILE A 156 -6.42 6.99 7.76
C ILE A 156 -5.82 8.38 7.92
N VAL A 157 -5.12 8.90 6.90
CA VAL A 157 -4.54 10.26 6.94
C VAL A 157 -5.65 11.28 7.14
N ASN A 158 -6.71 11.24 6.32
CA ASN A 158 -7.80 12.20 6.40
C ASN A 158 -8.47 12.15 7.78
N LEU A 159 -8.81 10.94 8.26
CA LEU A 159 -9.46 10.75 9.55
C LEU A 159 -8.61 11.32 10.69
N VAL A 160 -7.36 10.86 10.82
CA VAL A 160 -6.51 11.24 11.96
C VAL A 160 -6.13 12.72 11.88
N LEU A 161 -5.71 13.21 10.71
CA LEU A 161 -5.27 14.59 10.53
C LEU A 161 -6.41 15.59 10.73
N ASN A 162 -7.61 15.31 10.20
CA ASN A 162 -8.75 16.20 10.38
C ASN A 162 -9.20 16.21 11.83
N THR A 163 -9.22 15.05 12.51
CA THR A 163 -9.55 14.99 13.94
C THR A 163 -8.54 15.80 14.77
N LEU A 164 -7.24 15.63 14.51
CA LEU A 164 -6.19 16.39 15.20
C LEU A 164 -6.35 17.91 14.99
N LYS A 165 -6.58 18.34 13.75
CA LYS A 165 -6.81 19.76 13.42
C LYS A 165 -8.08 20.31 14.06
N GLN A 166 -9.16 19.54 14.07
CA GLN A 166 -10.42 19.95 14.67
C GLN A 166 -10.28 20.10 16.19
N ALA A 167 -9.64 19.13 16.84
CA ALA A 167 -9.40 19.15 18.29
C ALA A 167 -8.46 20.27 18.75
N THR A 168 -7.69 20.87 17.84
CA THR A 168 -6.81 22.02 18.12
C THR A 168 -7.18 23.26 17.31
N ARG A 169 -8.39 23.37 16.78
CA ARG A 169 -8.77 24.46 15.87
C ARG A 169 -8.62 25.85 16.48
N ASP A 170 -8.85 25.94 17.79
CA ASP A 170 -8.78 27.17 18.58
C ASP A 170 -7.40 27.35 19.24
N ASP A 171 -6.45 26.46 18.96
CA ASP A 171 -5.09 26.48 19.49
C ASP A 171 -4.06 26.59 18.35
N ASP A 172 -3.68 27.84 18.06
CA ASP A 172 -2.65 28.18 17.07
C ASP A 172 -1.25 27.66 17.41
N LYS A 173 -1.05 27.06 18.59
CA LYS A 173 0.24 26.50 19.00
C LYS A 173 0.67 25.33 18.11
N TYR A 174 -0.27 24.57 17.56
CA TYR A 174 0.04 23.31 16.88
C TYR A 174 -0.17 23.37 15.36
N LEU A 175 0.77 22.77 14.63
CA LEU A 175 0.66 22.49 13.20
C LEU A 175 0.87 20.99 12.99
N PHE A 176 0.06 20.39 12.11
CA PHE A 176 0.18 18.99 11.76
C PHE A 176 0.50 18.82 10.28
N HIS A 177 1.42 17.93 9.98
CA HIS A 177 1.69 17.48 8.62
C HIS A 177 1.88 15.97 8.62
N PHE A 178 1.59 15.35 7.48
CA PHE A 178 1.71 13.92 7.31
C PHE A 178 2.81 13.60 6.29
N MET A 179 3.34 12.39 6.41
CA MET A 179 4.40 11.87 5.56
C MET A 179 4.08 10.43 5.20
N VAL A 180 3.95 10.15 3.90
CA VAL A 180 3.66 8.82 3.36
C VAL A 180 4.91 8.27 2.69
N ASN A 181 5.36 7.07 3.06
CA ASN A 181 6.47 6.35 2.40
C ASN A 181 7.81 7.10 2.26
N THR A 182 8.06 8.19 3.01
CA THR A 182 9.32 8.95 2.94
C THR A 182 10.30 8.55 4.03
N SER A 183 11.62 8.55 3.81
CA SER A 183 12.55 8.25 4.91
C SER A 183 12.57 9.35 5.98
N THR A 184 12.76 8.99 7.26
CA THR A 184 13.18 9.91 8.32
C THR A 184 14.65 9.69 8.63
N SER A 185 15.38 10.76 8.96
CA SER A 185 16.71 10.64 9.55
C SER A 185 16.57 10.09 10.97
N SER A 186 16.70 8.77 11.14
CA SER A 186 16.85 8.14 12.45
C SER A 186 18.12 8.69 13.13
N ARG A 187 18.03 9.01 14.43
CA ARG A 187 19.21 9.33 15.27
C ARG A 187 20.17 8.13 15.36
N ASP A 188 19.64 6.93 15.18
CA ASP A 188 20.41 5.71 15.12
C ASP A 188 20.79 5.43 13.65
N LYS A 189 22.00 5.84 13.26
CA LYS A 189 22.55 5.67 11.91
C LYS A 189 22.81 4.19 11.55
N THR A 190 22.65 3.28 12.51
CA THR A 190 23.02 1.87 12.37
C THR A 190 21.87 0.95 11.92
N ALA A 191 20.61 1.41 11.96
CA ALA A 191 19.45 0.58 11.61
C ALA A 191 18.74 1.06 10.34
N SER A 192 18.76 0.24 9.29
CA SER A 192 17.83 0.34 8.16
C SER A 192 16.44 -0.11 8.61
N MET A 193 15.62 0.83 9.04
CA MET A 193 14.28 0.58 9.57
C MET A 193 13.22 0.55 8.45
N LYS A 194 12.19 -0.32 8.57
CA LYS A 194 10.97 -0.21 7.77
C LYS A 194 10.37 1.18 8.05
N ILE A 195 10.15 1.96 6.99
CA ILE A 195 9.47 3.25 7.08
C ILE A 195 7.98 2.94 7.27
N PRO A 196 7.30 3.51 8.28
CA PRO A 196 5.85 3.38 8.38
C PRO A 196 5.17 3.93 7.14
N ASP A 197 4.11 3.27 6.68
CA ASP A 197 3.28 3.75 5.56
C ASP A 197 2.79 5.19 5.81
N ILE A 198 2.41 5.49 7.05
CA ILE A 198 1.92 6.81 7.46
C ILE A 198 2.69 7.27 8.70
N ARG A 199 3.12 8.54 8.70
CA ARG A 199 3.50 9.27 9.90
C ARG A 199 2.75 10.59 9.95
N ILE A 200 2.30 10.99 11.12
CA ILE A 200 1.77 12.33 11.37
C ILE A 200 2.65 12.99 12.41
N ALA A 201 3.20 14.12 11.99
CA ALA A 201 4.08 14.95 12.77
C ALA A 201 3.33 16.14 13.35
N ARG A 202 3.58 16.42 14.62
CA ARG A 202 3.18 17.63 15.33
C ARG A 202 4.36 18.58 15.38
N ARG A 203 4.14 19.82 14.97
CA ARG A 203 5.09 20.92 15.12
C ARG A 203 4.47 21.96 16.04
N GLU A 204 5.19 22.37 17.07
CA GLU A 204 4.83 23.58 17.81
C GLU A 204 5.24 24.82 17.00
N ARG A 205 4.38 25.84 16.92
CA ARG A 205 4.75 27.10 16.24
C ARG A 205 5.90 27.76 17.00
N ALA A 206 6.89 28.25 16.24
CA ALA A 206 8.01 28.98 16.80
C ALA A 206 7.51 30.29 17.45
N THR A 207 8.02 30.62 18.64
CA THR A 207 7.85 31.97 19.17
C THR A 207 8.71 32.94 18.33
N PRO A 208 8.33 34.24 18.21
CA PRO A 208 9.00 35.20 17.33
C PRO A 208 10.52 35.38 17.56
N ARG A 209 11.04 34.91 18.70
CA ARG A 209 12.47 34.97 19.08
C ARG A 209 13.07 33.60 19.45
N GLY A 210 12.34 32.52 19.18
CA GLY A 210 12.70 31.17 19.60
C GLY A 210 13.34 30.32 18.50
N LYS A 211 13.99 29.21 18.90
CA LYS A 211 14.39 28.15 17.96
C LYS A 211 13.14 27.53 17.33
N ILE A 212 13.20 27.25 16.03
CA ILE A 212 12.15 26.49 15.33
C ILE A 212 11.99 25.13 16.05
N PRO A 213 10.82 24.82 16.62
CA PRO A 213 10.58 23.54 17.26
C PRO A 213 10.71 22.41 16.26
N ARG A 214 11.24 21.27 16.72
CA ARG A 214 11.37 20.08 15.89
C ARG A 214 10.02 19.40 15.71
N ASP A 215 9.89 18.68 14.62
CA ASP A 215 8.74 17.83 14.36
C ASP A 215 8.75 16.62 15.29
N GLU A 216 7.63 16.36 15.96
CA GLU A 216 7.40 15.19 16.79
C GLU A 216 6.44 14.24 16.07
N ILE A 217 6.88 13.03 15.73
CA ILE A 217 6.02 12.00 15.13
C ILE A 217 5.08 11.43 16.20
N ILE A 218 3.86 11.95 16.30
CA ILE A 218 2.90 11.55 17.35
C ILE A 218 2.08 10.30 16.96
N PHE A 219 1.94 10.04 15.67
CA PHE A 219 1.16 8.92 15.14
C PHE A 219 1.89 8.24 13.98
N VAL A 220 1.79 6.92 13.91
CA VAL A 220 2.25 6.11 12.79
C VAL A 220 1.19 5.10 12.36
N ALA A 221 1.20 4.67 11.11
CA ALA A 221 0.38 3.54 10.69
C ALA A 221 1.13 2.63 9.72
N GLU A 222 0.71 1.37 9.72
CA GLU A 222 1.18 0.33 8.82
C GLU A 222 0.00 -0.45 8.28
N ILE A 223 0.00 -0.68 6.97
CA ILE A 223 -1.02 -1.43 6.25
C ILE A 223 -0.34 -2.63 5.58
N GLY A 224 -0.44 -3.79 6.22
CA GLY A 224 0.10 -5.02 5.66
C GLY A 224 -0.89 -5.73 4.75
N PHE A 225 -0.43 -6.19 3.59
CA PHE A 225 -1.24 -6.96 2.64
C PHE A 225 -0.69 -8.37 2.46
N THR A 226 0.59 -8.50 2.14
CA THR A 226 1.25 -9.80 1.92
C THR A 226 1.99 -10.27 3.16
N GLU A 227 2.32 -9.34 4.05
CA GLU A 227 3.04 -9.55 5.30
C GLU A 227 2.27 -10.45 6.27
N GLY A 228 3.00 -11.29 6.99
CA GLY A 228 2.48 -11.97 8.17
C GLY A 228 2.29 -10.99 9.33
N SER A 229 1.23 -11.18 10.11
CA SER A 229 0.90 -10.32 11.26
C SER A 229 2.06 -10.14 12.24
N SER A 230 2.81 -11.21 12.52
CA SER A 230 3.96 -11.17 13.43
C SER A 230 5.10 -10.24 12.95
N HIS A 231 5.25 -10.04 11.64
CA HIS A 231 6.23 -9.10 11.09
C HIS A 231 5.76 -7.64 11.23
N LEU A 232 4.46 -7.42 11.06
CA LEU A 232 3.86 -6.09 11.24
C LEU A 232 3.94 -5.67 12.71
N GLU A 233 3.59 -6.57 13.64
CA GLU A 233 3.70 -6.32 15.09
C GLU A 233 5.13 -5.99 15.53
N LYS A 234 6.12 -6.73 15.02
CA LYS A 234 7.54 -6.42 15.26
C LYS A 234 7.91 -5.01 14.77
N SER A 235 7.37 -4.60 13.62
CA SER A 235 7.60 -3.25 13.07
C SER A 235 7.03 -2.18 13.99
N ILE A 236 5.78 -2.35 14.46
CA ILE A 236 5.15 -1.44 15.42
C ILE A 236 5.98 -1.32 16.70
N LYS A 237 6.30 -2.46 17.34
CA LYS A 237 7.08 -2.47 18.60
C LYS A 237 8.42 -1.75 18.45
N GLN A 238 9.08 -1.95 17.32
CA GLN A 238 10.35 -1.29 17.03
C GLN A 238 10.19 0.23 16.87
N TRP A 239 9.12 0.70 16.23
CA TRP A 239 8.84 2.13 16.10
C TRP A 239 8.63 2.82 17.43
N PHE A 240 7.88 2.21 18.35
CA PHE A 240 7.75 2.76 19.71
C PHE A 240 9.08 2.81 20.47
N LYS A 241 10.00 1.87 20.19
CA LYS A 241 11.34 1.84 20.81
C LYS A 241 12.22 2.98 20.31
N VAL A 242 12.21 3.27 19.00
CA VAL A 242 13.16 4.22 18.38
C VAL A 242 12.59 5.62 18.15
N MET A 243 11.26 5.76 18.15
CA MET A 243 10.54 7.04 18.10
C MET A 243 9.75 7.21 19.41
N PRO A 244 10.41 7.66 20.50
CA PRO A 244 9.78 7.81 21.82
C PRO A 244 8.58 8.78 21.83
N GLU A 245 8.52 9.68 20.86
CA GLU A 245 7.45 10.63 20.65
C GLU A 245 6.14 9.99 20.15
N VAL A 246 6.20 8.82 19.50
CA VAL A 246 5.02 8.11 19.00
C VAL A 246 4.12 7.72 20.18
N LYS A 247 2.85 8.13 20.08
CA LYS A 247 1.82 7.90 21.10
C LYS A 247 0.83 6.81 20.67
N VAL A 248 0.42 6.85 19.41
CA VAL A 248 -0.57 5.92 18.83
C VAL A 248 -0.02 5.34 17.53
N ALA A 249 -0.27 4.06 17.29
CA ALA A 249 -0.05 3.43 16.00
C ALA A 249 -1.24 2.60 15.54
N PHE A 250 -1.55 2.66 14.25
CA PHE A 250 -2.51 1.75 13.63
C PHE A 250 -1.77 0.64 12.87
N LEU A 251 -2.18 -0.60 13.09
CA LEU A 251 -1.79 -1.73 12.27
C LEU A 251 -3.06 -2.24 11.58
N VAL A 252 -3.14 -2.05 10.27
CA VAL A 252 -4.18 -2.63 9.42
C VAL A 252 -3.58 -3.83 8.71
N LYS A 253 -4.26 -4.97 8.77
CA LYS A 253 -3.83 -6.17 8.04
C LYS A 253 -4.96 -6.63 7.14
N LEU A 254 -4.66 -6.72 5.85
CA LEU A 254 -5.51 -7.31 4.83
C LEU A 254 -5.01 -8.71 4.48
N ASP A 255 -5.93 -9.65 4.28
CA ASP A 255 -5.61 -11.00 3.84
C ASP A 255 -6.45 -11.38 2.63
N GLU A 256 -5.78 -11.66 1.51
CA GLU A 256 -6.38 -12.07 0.24
C GLU A 256 -6.33 -13.60 0.09
N ARG A 257 -7.50 -14.22 -0.15
CA ARG A 257 -7.63 -15.68 -0.35
C ARG A 257 -8.53 -16.05 -1.53
N PRO A 258 -8.08 -16.89 -2.47
CA PRO A 258 -6.70 -17.31 -2.65
C PRO A 258 -5.83 -16.11 -3.05
N ARG A 259 -4.53 -16.16 -2.73
CA ARG A 259 -3.59 -15.16 -3.23
C ARG A 259 -3.58 -15.14 -4.76
N PHE A 260 -3.35 -13.97 -5.31
CA PHE A 260 -3.22 -13.80 -6.75
C PHE A 260 -2.01 -14.55 -7.30
N ASN A 261 -2.21 -15.17 -8.47
CA ASN A 261 -1.16 -15.84 -9.21
C ASN A 261 -1.38 -15.56 -10.69
N SER A 262 -0.41 -14.90 -11.32
CA SER A 262 -0.51 -14.43 -12.70
C SER A 262 -0.60 -15.57 -13.72
N LYS A 263 0.19 -16.64 -13.55
CA LYS A 263 0.17 -17.84 -14.42
C LYS A 263 -1.18 -18.56 -14.35
N ARG A 264 -1.70 -18.76 -13.14
CA ARG A 264 -3.03 -19.36 -12.91
C ARG A 264 -4.14 -18.50 -13.50
N ALA A 265 -4.08 -17.18 -13.30
CA ALA A 265 -5.07 -16.28 -13.88
C ALA A 265 -5.04 -16.35 -15.42
N PHE A 266 -3.85 -16.36 -16.01
CA PHE A 266 -3.67 -16.50 -17.46
C PHE A 266 -4.25 -17.81 -18.01
N SER A 267 -3.98 -18.95 -17.36
CA SER A 267 -4.45 -20.26 -17.83
C SER A 267 -5.98 -20.42 -17.83
N TYR A 268 -6.69 -19.56 -17.09
CA TYR A 268 -8.16 -19.55 -17.05
C TYR A 268 -8.78 -18.45 -17.93
N LEU A 269 -7.97 -17.61 -18.57
CA LEU A 269 -8.50 -16.56 -19.45
C LEU A 269 -9.23 -17.17 -20.64
N PRO A 270 -10.41 -16.62 -21.02
CA PRO A 270 -11.11 -17.08 -22.21
C PRO A 270 -10.31 -16.86 -23.49
N ASP A 271 -10.41 -17.80 -24.44
CA ASP A 271 -9.75 -17.74 -25.75
C ASP A 271 -10.00 -16.42 -26.50
N TYR A 272 -11.20 -15.85 -26.38
CA TYR A 272 -11.54 -14.60 -27.07
C TYR A 272 -10.73 -13.39 -26.56
N VAL A 273 -10.26 -13.45 -25.31
CA VAL A 273 -9.36 -12.43 -24.75
C VAL A 273 -7.95 -12.67 -25.24
N ILE A 274 -7.48 -13.92 -25.21
CA ILE A 274 -6.12 -14.30 -25.60
C ILE A 274 -5.88 -14.05 -27.10
N LYS A 275 -6.88 -14.32 -27.95
CA LYS A 275 -6.78 -14.12 -29.41
C LYS A 275 -6.76 -12.66 -29.85
N ASN A 276 -7.27 -11.74 -29.02
CA ASN A 276 -7.30 -10.30 -29.35
C ASN A 276 -7.05 -9.44 -28.10
N PRO A 277 -5.83 -9.49 -27.52
CA PRO A 277 -5.53 -8.85 -26.25
C PRO A 277 -5.65 -7.32 -26.31
N SER A 278 -5.32 -6.71 -27.46
CA SER A 278 -5.32 -5.25 -27.66
C SER A 278 -6.72 -4.63 -27.59
N ALA A 279 -7.78 -5.39 -27.95
CA ALA A 279 -9.15 -4.92 -27.79
C ALA A 279 -9.56 -4.76 -26.32
N TYR A 280 -8.92 -5.50 -25.41
CA TYR A 280 -9.28 -5.50 -23.99
C TYR A 280 -8.37 -4.65 -23.13
N THR A 281 -7.17 -4.27 -23.60
CA THR A 281 -6.26 -3.35 -22.88
C THR A 281 -6.70 -1.89 -22.93
N ASN A 282 -7.44 -1.48 -23.96
CA ASN A 282 -7.96 -0.12 -24.12
C ASN A 282 -9.48 0.01 -23.87
N ALA A 283 -10.16 -1.09 -23.54
CA ALA A 283 -11.58 -1.09 -23.24
C ALA A 283 -11.85 -0.62 -21.80
N ASN A 284 -13.06 -0.08 -21.55
CA ASN A 284 -13.61 0.15 -20.20
C ASN A 284 -13.93 -1.20 -19.51
N THR A 285 -12.90 -2.03 -19.33
CA THR A 285 -12.98 -3.31 -18.66
C THR A 285 -13.30 -3.08 -17.19
N ALA A 286 -14.47 -3.54 -16.76
CA ALA A 286 -14.93 -3.43 -15.38
C ALA A 286 -14.86 -4.78 -14.69
N ALA A 287 -14.39 -4.78 -13.45
CA ALA A 287 -14.44 -5.95 -12.59
C ALA A 287 -15.83 -6.10 -11.96
N SER A 288 -16.24 -7.34 -11.73
CA SER A 288 -17.43 -7.69 -10.95
C SER A 288 -17.04 -8.44 -9.68
N ILE A 289 -17.70 -8.16 -8.56
CA ILE A 289 -17.55 -8.96 -7.35
C ILE A 289 -18.53 -10.13 -7.41
N ASN A 290 -18.04 -11.36 -7.34
CA ASN A 290 -18.87 -12.56 -7.35
C ASN A 290 -19.49 -12.83 -5.98
N ASN A 291 -20.34 -13.86 -5.92
CA ASN A 291 -21.02 -14.23 -4.68
C ASN A 291 -20.08 -14.75 -3.58
N LYS A 292 -18.79 -14.98 -3.85
CA LYS A 292 -17.76 -15.39 -2.87
C LYS A 292 -16.88 -14.21 -2.45
N GLY A 293 -17.23 -12.99 -2.83
CA GLY A 293 -16.44 -11.79 -2.52
C GLY A 293 -15.14 -11.67 -3.31
N MET A 294 -14.97 -12.44 -4.39
CA MET A 294 -13.79 -12.35 -5.28
C MET A 294 -14.07 -11.39 -6.43
N ALA A 295 -13.06 -10.65 -6.87
CA ALA A 295 -13.19 -9.75 -8.01
C ALA A 295 -12.74 -10.43 -9.31
N GLU A 296 -13.66 -10.45 -10.26
CA GLU A 296 -13.52 -11.13 -11.53
C GLU A 296 -13.50 -10.15 -12.69
N VAL A 297 -12.69 -10.47 -13.69
CA VAL A 297 -12.69 -9.82 -15.00
C VAL A 297 -12.86 -10.93 -16.03
N HIS A 298 -13.87 -10.82 -16.90
CA HIS A 298 -14.20 -11.85 -17.89
C HIS A 298 -14.38 -13.27 -17.30
N GLY A 299 -14.98 -13.35 -16.11
CA GLY A 299 -15.25 -14.63 -15.41
C GLY A 299 -14.03 -15.27 -14.73
N VAL A 300 -12.88 -14.57 -14.73
CA VAL A 300 -11.64 -15.04 -14.07
C VAL A 300 -11.35 -14.18 -12.85
N SER A 301 -11.04 -14.82 -11.72
CA SER A 301 -10.71 -14.14 -10.47
C SER A 301 -9.30 -13.53 -10.51
N PHE A 302 -9.22 -12.21 -10.42
CA PHE A 302 -7.97 -11.46 -10.32
C PHE A 302 -7.68 -10.94 -8.91
N VAL A 303 -8.69 -10.91 -8.04
CA VAL A 303 -8.50 -10.66 -6.61
C VAL A 303 -9.33 -11.68 -5.82
N GLY A 304 -8.69 -12.41 -4.91
CA GLY A 304 -9.40 -13.30 -3.99
C GLY A 304 -10.31 -12.55 -3.02
N SER A 305 -11.04 -13.28 -2.17
CA SER A 305 -11.79 -12.68 -1.07
C SER A 305 -10.81 -11.98 -0.11
N ILE A 306 -11.11 -10.75 0.27
CA ILE A 306 -10.27 -9.96 1.17
C ILE A 306 -10.96 -9.84 2.52
N THR A 307 -10.22 -10.14 3.57
CA THR A 307 -10.61 -9.79 4.95
C THR A 307 -9.64 -8.75 5.48
N ALA A 308 -10.09 -7.86 6.37
CA ALA A 308 -9.19 -6.94 7.05
C ALA A 308 -9.53 -6.76 8.53
N TYR A 309 -8.48 -6.51 9.31
CA TYR A 309 -8.59 -6.13 10.72
C TYR A 309 -7.73 -4.91 11.03
N LEU A 310 -8.14 -4.19 12.07
CA LEU A 310 -7.41 -3.07 12.68
C LEU A 310 -6.95 -3.47 14.09
N GLU A 311 -5.73 -3.12 14.42
CA GLU A 311 -5.18 -3.09 15.77
C GLU A 311 -4.70 -1.67 16.10
N ILE A 312 -4.92 -1.24 17.33
CA ILE A 312 -4.45 0.04 17.83
C ILE A 312 -3.40 -0.23 18.88
N TRP A 313 -2.25 0.40 18.72
CA TRP A 313 -1.14 0.28 19.64
C TRP A 313 -0.90 1.63 20.30
N THR A 314 -0.72 1.61 21.60
CA THR A 314 -0.43 2.81 22.39
C THR A 314 0.81 2.59 23.25
N ARG A 315 1.40 3.67 23.74
CA ARG A 315 2.51 3.56 24.69
C ARG A 315 1.97 3.15 26.07
N GLY A 316 2.43 2.02 26.57
CA GLY A 316 2.15 1.54 27.93
C GLY A 316 2.86 2.38 28.99
N SER A 317 2.49 2.16 30.26
CA SER A 317 3.11 2.82 31.41
C SER A 317 4.59 2.48 31.58
N ASP A 318 5.03 1.32 31.09
CA ASP A 318 6.42 0.87 31.03
C ASP A 318 7.20 1.52 29.87
N GLY A 319 6.56 2.37 29.07
CA GLY A 319 7.15 3.01 27.91
C GLY A 319 7.18 2.14 26.65
N ASN A 320 6.73 0.87 26.70
CA ASN A 320 6.73 -0.03 25.55
C ASN A 320 5.42 0.07 24.74
N ALA A 321 5.40 -0.54 23.55
CA ALA A 321 4.17 -0.64 22.77
C ALA A 321 3.24 -1.71 23.37
N GLY A 322 2.02 -1.31 23.71
CA GLY A 322 0.94 -2.20 24.13
C GLY A 322 -0.22 -2.14 23.15
N LEU A 323 -0.85 -3.29 22.88
CA LEU A 323 -2.12 -3.32 22.16
C LEU A 323 -3.20 -2.68 23.05
N SER A 324 -3.92 -1.72 22.49
CA SER A 324 -5.04 -1.05 23.13
C SER A 324 -6.35 -1.69 22.68
N GLY A 325 -7.01 -2.39 23.60
CA GLY A 325 -8.22 -3.15 23.32
C GLY A 325 -7.95 -4.44 22.52
N GLU A 326 -8.94 -4.83 21.73
CA GLU A 326 -8.91 -6.06 20.93
C GLU A 326 -8.71 -5.77 19.44
N ARG A 327 -8.31 -6.81 18.70
CA ARG A 327 -8.28 -6.79 17.23
C ARG A 327 -9.70 -6.68 16.67
N ILE A 328 -9.95 -5.66 15.85
CA ILE A 328 -11.27 -5.43 15.25
C ILE A 328 -11.25 -5.89 13.80
N LYS A 329 -11.97 -6.98 13.49
CA LYS A 329 -12.27 -7.35 12.10
C LYS A 329 -13.34 -6.40 11.55
N PHE A 330 -12.98 -5.56 10.59
CA PHE A 330 -13.86 -4.51 10.07
C PHE A 330 -14.25 -4.71 8.61
N TYR A 331 -13.54 -5.56 7.87
CA TYR A 331 -13.85 -5.83 6.46
C TYR A 331 -13.84 -7.32 6.13
N ASP A 332 -14.81 -7.72 5.32
CA ASP A 332 -14.88 -9.02 4.67
C ASP A 332 -15.62 -8.86 3.34
N SER A 333 -14.97 -9.18 2.22
CA SER A 333 -15.56 -8.97 0.90
C SER A 333 -16.74 -9.90 0.60
N PHE A 334 -16.91 -10.97 1.37
CA PHE A 334 -18.01 -11.94 1.21
C PHE A 334 -19.21 -11.64 2.10
N GLN A 335 -19.00 -11.07 3.28
CA GLN A 335 -20.06 -10.84 4.28
C GLN A 335 -20.01 -9.43 4.85
N ILE A 336 -21.19 -8.85 5.09
CA ILE A 336 -21.30 -7.57 5.80
C ILE A 336 -20.94 -7.80 7.28
N LEU A 337 -20.09 -6.93 7.81
CA LEU A 337 -19.70 -6.94 9.22
C LEU A 337 -20.34 -5.76 9.95
N ASN A 338 -20.53 -5.90 11.25
CA ASN A 338 -20.96 -4.82 12.15
C ASN A 338 -19.87 -4.59 13.21
N PRO A 339 -18.70 -4.03 12.83
CA PRO A 339 -17.64 -3.75 13.80
C PRO A 339 -18.12 -2.79 14.89
N PRO A 340 -17.58 -2.90 16.12
CA PRO A 340 -17.96 -2.01 17.22
C PRO A 340 -17.59 -0.56 16.89
N ARG A 341 -18.36 0.40 17.42
CA ARG A 341 -17.98 1.81 17.38
C ARG A 341 -16.63 1.97 18.08
N LEU A 342 -15.67 2.57 17.38
CA LEU A 342 -14.33 2.76 17.88
C LEU A 342 -14.05 4.25 18.02
N GLU A 343 -13.74 4.64 19.25
CA GLU A 343 -13.42 6.02 19.61
C GLU A 343 -12.05 6.08 20.30
N LEU A 344 -11.20 7.00 19.87
CA LEU A 344 -9.97 7.33 20.58
C LEU A 344 -10.04 8.75 21.10
N ASP A 345 -9.80 8.88 22.40
CA ASP A 345 -9.71 10.17 23.07
C ASP A 345 -8.41 10.90 22.68
N MET A 346 -8.47 12.22 22.59
CA MET A 346 -7.30 13.05 22.27
C MET A 346 -6.17 12.93 23.30
N THR A 347 -6.47 12.51 24.53
CA THR A 347 -5.46 12.13 25.53
C THR A 347 -4.55 11.01 25.05
N ALA A 348 -5.02 10.09 24.19
CA ALA A 348 -4.19 9.05 23.58
C ALA A 348 -3.08 9.64 22.70
N PHE A 349 -3.30 10.83 22.14
CA PHE A 349 -2.33 11.58 21.34
C PHE A 349 -1.48 12.57 22.17
N GLY A 350 -1.66 12.59 23.49
CA GLY A 350 -0.90 13.43 24.42
C GLY A 350 -1.40 14.87 24.54
N PHE A 351 -2.70 15.12 24.34
CA PHE A 351 -3.34 16.39 24.65
C PHE A 351 -3.94 16.36 26.06
N SER A 352 -3.67 17.38 26.89
CA SER A 352 -4.14 17.46 28.28
C SER A 352 -5.64 17.75 28.38
N SER A 353 -6.26 17.14 29.40
CA SER A 353 -7.70 16.89 29.57
C SER A 353 -8.58 18.14 29.77
N ASP A 354 -8.04 19.32 30.04
CA ASP A 354 -8.85 20.37 30.69
C ASP A 354 -9.72 21.22 29.73
N GLN A 355 -9.57 21.07 28.40
CA GLN A 355 -10.40 21.79 27.40
C GLN A 355 -10.84 20.94 26.19
N ARG A 356 -10.42 19.67 26.09
CA ARG A 356 -10.50 18.88 24.83
C ARG A 356 -11.21 17.53 24.97
N GLN A 357 -11.87 17.33 26.11
CA GLN A 357 -12.40 16.05 26.61
C GLN A 357 -13.57 15.47 25.78
N HIS A 358 -14.08 16.21 24.80
CA HIS A 358 -15.24 15.80 24.00
C HIS A 358 -14.88 15.46 22.54
N GLU A 359 -13.70 15.87 22.07
CA GLU A 359 -13.27 15.55 20.71
C GLU A 359 -12.68 14.14 20.72
N LYS A 360 -13.18 13.29 19.82
CA LYS A 360 -12.78 11.89 19.72
C LYS A 360 -12.58 11.52 18.27
N LEU A 361 -11.52 10.77 17.98
CA LEU A 361 -11.37 10.12 16.69
C LEU A 361 -12.38 8.98 16.62
N THR A 362 -13.37 9.11 15.75
CA THR A 362 -14.37 8.06 15.50
C THR A 362 -14.11 7.43 14.14
N ILE A 363 -13.94 6.12 14.08
CA ILE A 363 -13.74 5.44 12.79
C ILE A 363 -15.07 5.28 12.06
N ASP A 364 -15.14 5.81 10.83
CA ASP A 364 -16.22 5.50 9.89
C ASP A 364 -15.90 4.19 9.14
N TRP A 365 -16.41 3.09 9.70
CA TRP A 365 -16.25 1.77 9.11
C TRP A 365 -16.89 1.64 7.73
N LYS A 366 -17.96 2.39 7.47
CA LYS A 366 -18.68 2.33 6.20
C LYS A 366 -17.86 2.98 5.09
N GLU A 367 -17.27 4.15 5.36
CA GLU A 367 -16.36 4.81 4.42
C GLU A 367 -15.16 3.91 4.07
N TRP A 368 -14.59 3.23 5.07
CA TRP A 368 -13.48 2.29 4.85
C TRP A 368 -13.93 1.07 4.04
N GLU A 369 -15.10 0.49 4.33
CA GLU A 369 -15.65 -0.62 3.56
C GLU A 369 -15.89 -0.24 2.10
N GLU A 370 -16.54 0.89 1.84
CA GLU A 370 -16.85 1.38 0.49
C GLU A 370 -15.57 1.64 -0.32
N ALA A 371 -14.55 2.25 0.29
CA ALA A 371 -13.26 2.47 -0.31
C ALA A 371 -12.56 1.15 -0.68
N LEU A 372 -12.52 0.19 0.26
CA LEU A 372 -11.94 -1.14 0.02
C LEU A 372 -12.65 -1.89 -1.11
N ARG A 373 -13.99 -1.86 -1.13
CA ARG A 373 -14.81 -2.52 -2.15
C ARG A 373 -14.57 -1.92 -3.53
N GLY A 374 -14.57 -0.58 -3.65
CA GLY A 374 -14.30 0.11 -4.92
C GLY A 374 -12.90 -0.20 -5.46
N GLN A 375 -11.88 -0.09 -4.60
CA GLN A 375 -10.50 -0.32 -5.01
C GLN A 375 -10.16 -1.80 -5.25
N THR A 376 -10.95 -2.73 -4.71
CA THR A 376 -10.84 -4.16 -5.03
C THR A 376 -11.14 -4.44 -6.51
N GLY A 377 -12.14 -3.78 -7.07
CA GLY A 377 -12.43 -3.87 -8.51
C GLY A 377 -11.33 -3.27 -9.38
N GLU A 378 -10.80 -2.10 -8.99
CA GLU A 378 -9.70 -1.46 -9.72
C GLU A 378 -8.41 -2.31 -9.69
N LEU A 379 -8.10 -2.93 -8.55
CA LEU A 379 -6.97 -3.85 -8.43
C LEU A 379 -7.12 -5.07 -9.35
N ALA A 380 -8.34 -5.61 -9.49
CA ALA A 380 -8.63 -6.72 -10.39
C ALA A 380 -8.36 -6.33 -11.85
N CYS A 381 -8.83 -5.15 -12.29
CA CYS A 381 -8.55 -4.66 -13.64
C CYS A 381 -7.06 -4.44 -13.87
N LYS A 382 -6.33 -3.82 -12.92
CA LYS A 382 -4.87 -3.64 -13.04
C LYS A 382 -4.13 -4.98 -13.18
N ARG A 383 -4.49 -5.98 -12.38
CA ARG A 383 -3.90 -7.32 -12.45
C ARG A 383 -4.24 -8.00 -13.78
N PHE A 384 -5.46 -7.84 -14.29
CA PHE A 384 -5.85 -8.31 -15.62
C PHE A 384 -4.96 -7.72 -16.71
N PHE A 385 -4.83 -6.39 -16.76
CA PHE A 385 -3.98 -5.73 -17.77
C PHE A 385 -2.52 -6.17 -17.67
N SER A 386 -1.99 -6.30 -16.46
CA SER A 386 -0.62 -6.78 -16.23
C SER A 386 -0.42 -8.21 -16.74
N VAL A 387 -1.40 -9.10 -16.55
CA VAL A 387 -1.37 -10.48 -17.05
C VAL A 387 -1.40 -10.51 -18.57
N ILE A 388 -2.31 -9.77 -19.21
CA ILE A 388 -2.40 -9.70 -20.68
C ILE A 388 -1.10 -9.18 -21.28
N HIS A 389 -0.57 -8.09 -20.75
CA HIS A 389 0.69 -7.53 -21.23
C HIS A 389 1.84 -8.54 -21.12
N LYS A 390 1.97 -9.20 -19.96
CA LYS A 390 3.06 -10.15 -19.66
C LYS A 390 3.03 -11.41 -20.51
N PHE A 391 1.85 -11.95 -20.83
CA PHE A 391 1.74 -13.26 -21.50
C PHE A 391 1.30 -13.19 -22.95
N CYS A 392 0.68 -12.09 -23.40
CA CYS A 392 0.22 -11.96 -24.79
C CYS A 392 0.99 -10.95 -25.63
N MET A 393 1.63 -9.94 -25.01
CA MET A 393 2.20 -8.81 -25.76
C MET A 393 3.73 -8.75 -25.71
N THR A 394 4.37 -9.23 -24.65
CA THR A 394 5.84 -9.26 -24.56
C THR A 394 6.51 -10.42 -25.32
N GLU A 395 5.76 -11.46 -25.73
CA GLU A 395 6.31 -12.52 -26.60
C GLU A 395 6.33 -12.11 -28.08
N THR A 396 5.47 -11.19 -28.50
CA THR A 396 5.32 -10.76 -29.91
C THR A 396 6.42 -9.79 -30.36
N GLU A 397 6.98 -8.98 -29.46
CA GLU A 397 8.07 -8.03 -29.79
C GLU A 397 9.43 -8.73 -29.98
N GLY A 398 9.60 -9.96 -29.49
CA GLY A 398 10.83 -10.75 -29.68
C GLY A 398 10.87 -11.54 -30.99
N SER A 399 9.74 -11.67 -31.69
CA SER A 399 9.63 -12.45 -32.94
C SER A 399 9.75 -11.62 -34.21
N GLU A 400 9.54 -10.30 -34.16
CA GLU A 400 9.58 -9.45 -35.38
C GLU A 400 10.99 -9.03 -35.81
N THR A 401 12.03 -9.29 -35.01
CA THR A 401 13.43 -8.98 -35.38
C THR A 401 14.19 -10.11 -36.08
N LYS A 402 13.55 -11.25 -36.39
CA LYS A 402 14.20 -12.37 -37.09
C LYS A 402 13.72 -12.64 -38.52
N SER A 403 12.79 -11.88 -39.08
CA SER A 403 12.32 -12.09 -40.46
C SER A 403 12.76 -11.01 -41.46
N SER A 404 13.95 -10.43 -41.26
CA SER A 404 14.60 -9.57 -42.24
C SER A 404 16.09 -9.91 -42.30
N GLN A 405 16.41 -11.03 -42.94
CA GLN A 405 17.71 -11.26 -43.57
C GLN A 405 17.49 -11.49 -45.06
#